data_AF-F3KJE9-F1
#
_entry.id   AF-F3KJE9-F1
#
_cell.length_a   1.000
_cell.length_b   1.000
_cell.length_c   1.000
_cell.angle_alpha   90.00
_cell.angle_beta   90.00
_cell.angle_gamma   90.00
#
_symmetry.space_group_name_H-M   'P 1'
#
loop_
_entity.id
_entity.type
_entity.pdbx_description
1 polymer ?
#
loop_
_entity_poly.entity_id
_entity_poly.type
_entity_poly.pdbx_seq_one_letter_code
_entity_poly.pdbx_strand_id
1 'polypeptide(L)'
;MGGTKKVSPAKQDKAQGAKDGKDSKKSRKDKGESGPRKAEITVMVNEKEAIKIIQNAKVVTVHDLARQTGVKVSAANAFLRDSAKKGTIKRVGGYSGHYIYQAVSS
;
A
#
# COMPACT_ATOMS: atom_id res chain seq x y z
N MET A 1 17.53 -20.15 -52.09
CA MET A 1 17.53 -19.01 -51.13
C MET A 1 16.53 -19.30 -50.02
N GLY A 2 16.96 -19.97 -48.94
CA GLY A 2 16.10 -20.33 -47.80
C GLY A 2 16.32 -19.38 -46.64
N GLY A 3 15.49 -18.34 -46.51
CA GLY A 3 15.55 -17.39 -45.42
C GLY A 3 14.88 -17.93 -44.15
N THR A 4 15.67 -18.46 -43.23
CA THR A 4 15.24 -18.74 -41.84
C THR A 4 14.85 -17.43 -41.15
N LYS A 5 13.55 -17.20 -40.98
CA LYS A 5 13.04 -16.14 -40.11
C LYS A 5 13.50 -16.43 -38.67
N LYS A 6 14.41 -15.59 -38.15
CA LYS A 6 14.81 -15.61 -36.74
C LYS A 6 13.57 -15.41 -35.88
N VAL A 7 13.21 -16.43 -35.10
CA VAL A 7 12.19 -16.31 -34.06
C VAL A 7 12.79 -15.47 -32.94
N SER A 8 12.12 -14.39 -32.56
CA SER A 8 12.55 -13.49 -31.48
C SER A 8 12.67 -14.23 -30.13
N PRO A 9 13.63 -13.86 -29.26
CA PRO A 9 13.91 -14.57 -27.99
C PRO A 9 12.70 -14.63 -27.04
N ALA A 10 11.71 -13.73 -27.20
CA ALA A 10 10.47 -13.72 -26.43
C ALA A 10 9.57 -14.96 -26.62
N LYS A 11 9.85 -15.84 -27.60
CA LYS A 11 9.09 -17.09 -27.81
C LYS A 11 9.84 -18.38 -27.43
N GLN A 12 11.14 -18.31 -27.08
CA GLN A 12 11.90 -19.50 -26.67
C GLN A 12 11.65 -19.92 -25.22
N ASP A 13 11.24 -19.01 -24.34
CA ASP A 13 10.95 -19.32 -22.93
C ASP A 13 9.67 -20.15 -22.73
N LYS A 14 8.81 -20.24 -23.75
CA LYS A 14 7.52 -20.97 -23.68
C LYS A 14 7.57 -22.40 -24.23
N ALA A 15 8.76 -22.89 -24.60
CA ALA A 15 8.95 -24.16 -25.30
C ALA A 15 9.88 -25.15 -24.58
N GLN A 16 10.17 -24.97 -23.28
CA GLN A 16 10.97 -25.90 -22.47
C GLN A 16 10.18 -26.66 -21.39
N GLY A 17 8.88 -26.91 -21.59
CA GLY A 17 8.09 -27.68 -20.61
C GLY A 17 7.07 -28.66 -21.20
N ALA A 18 7.14 -28.95 -22.50
CA ALA A 18 6.13 -29.75 -23.20
C ALA A 18 6.61 -31.16 -23.55
N LYS A 19 7.13 -31.91 -22.56
CA LYS A 19 7.17 -33.38 -22.59
C LYS A 19 7.21 -33.88 -21.15
N ASP A 20 6.04 -34.19 -20.60
CA ASP A 20 5.80 -35.35 -19.73
C ASP A 20 4.32 -35.31 -19.33
N GLY A 21 3.51 -35.97 -20.16
CA GLY A 21 2.14 -36.27 -19.83
C GLY A 21 2.07 -37.65 -19.16
N LYS A 22 1.59 -37.70 -17.92
CA LYS A 22 0.53 -38.63 -17.53
C LYS A 22 0.00 -38.34 -16.11
N ASP A 23 -1.31 -38.40 -16.04
CA ASP A 23 -2.14 -38.68 -14.87
C ASP A 23 -2.55 -37.55 -13.90
N SER A 24 -3.75 -37.04 -14.22
CA SER A 24 -4.95 -37.18 -13.38
C SER A 24 -5.17 -36.22 -12.20
N LYS A 25 -6.25 -35.43 -12.33
CA LYS A 25 -7.13 -34.89 -11.27
C LYS A 25 -6.47 -34.30 -10.02
N LYS A 26 -6.39 -32.96 -9.93
CA LYS A 26 -7.02 -32.22 -8.83
C LYS A 26 -7.03 -30.71 -9.05
N SER A 27 -8.20 -30.14 -8.74
CA SER A 27 -8.43 -28.76 -8.29
C SER A 27 -7.99 -27.60 -9.20
N ARG A 28 -9.00 -27.12 -9.93
CA ARG A 28 -9.27 -25.70 -10.12
C ARG A 28 -8.83 -24.86 -8.91
N LYS A 29 -8.12 -23.77 -9.22
CA LYS A 29 -8.28 -22.44 -8.62
C LYS A 29 -8.33 -22.41 -7.09
N ASP A 30 -7.17 -22.17 -6.47
CA ASP A 30 -7.08 -21.19 -5.39
C ASP A 30 -5.66 -20.61 -5.30
N LYS A 31 -5.42 -19.57 -6.09
CA LYS A 31 -4.40 -18.55 -5.78
C LYS A 31 -5.10 -17.53 -4.89
N GLY A 32 -5.27 -17.85 -3.62
CA GLY A 32 -5.72 -16.95 -2.56
C GLY A 32 -5.14 -17.51 -1.28
N GLU A 33 -4.05 -17.00 -0.73
CA GLU A 33 -4.04 -15.70 -0.07
C GLU A 33 -2.57 -15.27 0.09
N SER A 34 -2.03 -14.56 -0.90
CA SER A 34 -0.73 -13.90 -0.79
C SER A 34 -0.92 -12.41 -1.04
N GLY A 35 -1.60 -11.77 -0.10
CA GLY A 35 -1.75 -10.31 -0.03
C GLY A 35 -1.66 -9.88 1.43
N PRO A 36 -1.20 -8.65 1.72
CA PRO A 36 -1.15 -8.15 3.09
C PRO A 36 -2.53 -8.33 3.76
N ARG A 37 -2.53 -8.85 4.99
CA ARG A 37 -3.73 -9.10 5.80
C ARG A 37 -4.68 -7.90 5.68
N LYS A 38 -5.94 -8.16 5.28
CA LYS A 38 -6.98 -7.13 5.24
C LYS A 38 -7.20 -6.66 6.68
N ALA A 39 -6.61 -5.53 7.05
CA ALA A 39 -6.84 -4.90 8.34
C ALA A 39 -8.35 -4.59 8.48
N GLU A 40 -8.89 -4.75 9.68
CA GLU A 40 -10.23 -4.27 9.99
C GLU A 40 -10.21 -2.74 9.95
N ILE A 41 -10.85 -2.15 8.94
CA ILE A 41 -10.76 -0.72 8.66
C ILE A 41 -11.86 0.03 9.42
N THR A 42 -11.48 0.77 10.44
CA THR A 42 -12.42 1.57 11.25
C THR A 42 -12.55 2.99 10.67
N VAL A 43 -13.71 3.64 10.85
CA VAL A 43 -13.95 5.01 10.36
C VAL A 43 -13.57 6.05 11.42
N MET A 44 -13.62 5.69 12.70
CA MET A 44 -13.28 6.56 13.82
C MET A 44 -11.77 6.52 14.11
N VAL A 45 -11.17 7.69 14.30
CA VAL A 45 -9.77 7.84 14.69
C VAL A 45 -9.67 7.82 16.21
N ASN A 46 -8.83 6.92 16.76
CA ASN A 46 -8.46 6.99 18.16
C ASN A 46 -7.45 8.13 18.37
N GLU A 47 -7.93 9.26 18.90
CA GLU A 47 -7.13 10.48 19.04
C GLU A 47 -5.85 10.25 19.87
N LYS A 48 -5.94 9.44 20.94
CA LYS A 48 -4.80 9.17 21.83
C LYS A 48 -3.67 8.43 21.11
N GLU A 49 -4.01 7.47 20.27
CA GLU A 49 -3.04 6.71 19.48
C GLU A 49 -2.46 7.58 18.35
N ALA A 50 -3.32 8.34 17.67
CA ALA A 50 -2.89 9.23 16.60
C ALA A 50 -1.90 10.29 17.08
N ILE A 51 -2.13 10.89 18.25
CA ILE A 51 -1.20 11.88 18.83
C ILE A 51 0.13 11.25 19.20
N LYS A 52 0.13 10.04 19.81
CA LYS A 52 1.37 9.32 20.13
C LYS A 52 2.19 9.03 18.89
N ILE A 53 1.56 8.56 17.81
CA ILE A 53 2.20 8.31 16.53
C ILE A 53 2.82 9.59 15.98
N ILE A 54 2.06 10.69 16.00
CA ILE A 54 2.51 12.00 15.51
C ILE A 54 3.70 12.55 16.30
N GLN A 55 3.74 12.34 17.62
CA GLN A 55 4.83 12.79 18.48
C GLN A 55 6.09 11.93 18.32
N ASN A 56 5.93 10.62 18.16
CA ASN A 56 7.06 9.69 17.99
C ASN A 56 7.69 9.79 16.59
N ALA A 57 6.95 10.28 15.60
CA ALA A 57 7.41 10.42 14.23
C ALA A 57 7.95 11.83 13.95
N LYS A 58 9.11 11.91 13.29
CA LYS A 58 9.67 13.20 12.83
C LYS A 58 8.74 13.91 11.84
N VAL A 59 8.07 13.13 10.99
CA VAL A 59 7.08 13.56 10.01
C VAL A 59 6.03 12.47 9.84
N VAL A 60 4.79 12.86 9.54
CA VAL A 60 3.66 11.95 9.33
C VAL A 60 2.95 12.27 8.02
N THR A 61 2.53 11.22 7.32
CA THR A 61 1.66 11.32 6.15
C THR A 61 0.30 10.71 6.45
N VAL A 62 -0.71 11.09 5.66
CA VAL A 62 -2.08 10.54 5.79
C VAL A 62 -2.09 9.01 5.69
N HIS A 63 -1.32 8.45 4.76
CA HIS A 63 -1.26 7.00 4.53
C HIS A 63 -0.60 6.26 5.69
N ASP A 64 0.49 6.80 6.23
CA ASP A 64 1.21 6.19 7.33
C ASP A 64 0.34 6.15 8.60
N LEU A 65 -0.30 7.29 8.93
CA LEU A 65 -1.23 7.37 10.05
C LEU A 65 -2.38 6.38 9.90
N ALA A 66 -2.96 6.27 8.70
CA ALA A 66 -4.07 5.35 8.42
C ALA A 66 -3.68 3.88 8.61
N ARG A 67 -2.46 3.49 8.21
CA ARG A 67 -1.96 2.11 8.37
C ARG A 67 -1.70 1.77 9.83
N GLN A 68 -1.12 2.70 10.59
CA GLN A 68 -0.77 2.46 11.99
C GLN A 68 -2.00 2.42 12.90
N THR A 69 -3.02 3.23 12.61
CA THR A 69 -4.27 3.28 13.39
C THR A 69 -5.38 2.37 12.87
N GLY A 70 -5.19 1.73 11.71
CA GLY A 70 -6.20 0.87 11.10
C GLY A 70 -7.46 1.62 10.64
N VAL A 71 -7.34 2.92 10.34
CA VAL A 71 -8.49 3.76 9.94
C VAL A 71 -8.54 4.03 8.45
N LYS A 72 -9.72 4.44 7.95
CA LYS A 72 -9.84 4.92 6.56
C LYS A 72 -8.94 6.14 6.32
N VAL A 73 -8.29 6.17 5.15
CA VAL A 73 -7.45 7.28 4.68
C VAL A 73 -8.21 8.61 4.72
N SER A 74 -9.51 8.61 4.42
CA SER A 74 -10.35 9.81 4.52
C SER A 74 -10.46 10.35 5.94
N ALA A 75 -10.59 9.47 6.93
CA ALA A 75 -10.67 9.84 8.35
C ALA A 75 -9.33 10.37 8.86
N ALA A 76 -8.22 9.70 8.50
CA ALA A 76 -6.87 10.19 8.79
C ALA A 76 -6.60 11.57 8.17
N ASN A 77 -7.08 11.82 6.94
CA ASN A 77 -6.92 13.10 6.27
C ASN A 77 -7.72 14.21 6.97
N ALA A 78 -8.98 13.93 7.33
CA ALA A 78 -9.80 14.88 8.08
C ALA A 78 -9.14 15.24 9.42
N PHE A 79 -8.69 14.23 10.17
CA PHE A 79 -7.99 14.43 11.44
C PHE A 79 -6.73 15.28 11.30
N LEU A 80 -5.84 15.00 10.34
CA LEU A 80 -4.63 15.78 10.13
C LEU A 80 -4.95 17.23 9.71
N ARG A 81 -5.95 17.44 8.85
CA ARG A 81 -6.39 18.80 8.47
C ARG A 81 -6.93 19.57 9.67
N ASP A 82 -7.72 18.94 10.52
CA ASP A 82 -8.30 19.60 11.68
C ASP A 82 -7.27 19.83 12.79
N SER A 83 -6.37 18.88 13.03
CA SER A 83 -5.21 19.06 13.92
C SER A 83 -4.26 20.14 13.43
N ALA A 84 -4.14 20.33 12.11
CA ALA A 84 -3.37 21.43 11.54
C ALA A 84 -4.04 22.78 11.77
N LYS A 85 -5.37 22.87 11.64
CA LYS A 85 -6.13 24.10 11.98
C LYS A 85 -6.04 24.45 13.46
N LYS A 86 -6.04 23.42 14.33
CA LYS A 86 -5.88 23.57 15.79
C LYS A 86 -4.47 23.97 16.20
N GLY A 87 -3.48 23.88 15.31
CA GLY A 87 -2.08 24.22 15.59
C GLY A 87 -1.26 23.11 16.25
N THR A 88 -1.82 21.91 16.42
CA THR A 88 -1.10 20.75 17.00
C THR A 88 -0.02 20.22 16.04
N ILE A 89 -0.28 20.31 14.75
CA ILE A 89 0.66 19.89 13.70
C ILE A 89 0.80 20.98 12.65
N LYS A 90 1.98 21.08 12.04
CA LYS A 90 2.26 21.97 10.92
C LYS A 90 2.45 21.18 9.64
N ARG A 91 2.05 21.78 8.52
CA ARG A 91 2.38 21.24 7.19
C ARG A 91 3.79 21.68 6.83
N VAL A 92 4.69 20.73 6.60
CA VAL A 92 6.10 20.99 6.25
C VAL A 92 6.39 20.85 4.76
N GLY A 93 5.48 20.23 4.01
CA GLY A 93 5.65 20.07 2.57
C GLY A 93 4.57 19.21 1.93
N GLY A 94 4.90 18.69 0.75
CA GLY A 94 4.04 17.81 -0.02
C GLY A 94 3.12 18.55 -1.02
N TYR A 95 2.59 17.79 -1.97
CA TYR A 95 1.74 18.26 -3.06
C TYR A 95 0.29 17.77 -2.90
N SER A 96 -0.63 18.24 -3.74
CA SER A 96 -2.06 17.94 -3.64
C SER A 96 -2.32 16.43 -3.44
N GLY A 97 -2.96 16.08 -2.32
CA GLY A 97 -3.26 14.70 -1.90
C GLY A 97 -2.15 14.01 -1.09
N HIS A 98 -0.92 14.51 -1.10
CA HIS A 98 0.24 13.93 -0.42
C HIS A 98 0.92 14.98 0.45
N TYR A 99 0.26 15.36 1.54
CA TYR A 99 0.80 16.31 2.50
C TYR A 99 1.65 15.63 3.55
N ILE A 100 2.73 16.32 3.92
CA ILE A 100 3.63 15.92 4.98
C ILE A 100 3.40 16.86 6.15
N TYR A 101 3.05 16.27 7.28
CA TYR A 101 2.80 16.96 8.53
C TYR A 101 3.93 16.68 9.53
N GLN A 102 4.13 17.61 10.44
CA GLN A 102 5.08 17.48 11.54
C GLN A 102 4.40 17.96 12.83
N ALA A 103 4.66 17.29 13.94
CA ALA A 103 4.23 17.77 15.26
C ALA A 103 4.87 19.15 15.53
N VAL A 104 4.08 20.10 16.02
CA VAL A 104 4.64 21.33 16.58
C VAL A 104 5.06 20.98 17.99
N SER A 105 6.37 20.79 18.22
CA SER A 105 6.88 20.55 19.57
C SER A 105 6.43 21.70 20.45
N SER A 106 5.75 21.38 21.55
CA SER A 106 5.82 22.24 22.73
C SER A 106 7.19 22.08 23.38
#